data_AF-A0A1Z5KZ34-F1
#
_entry.id   AF-A0A1Z5KZ34-F1
#
_cell.length_a   1.000
_cell.length_b   1.000
_cell.length_c   1.000
_cell.angle_alpha   90.00
_cell.angle_beta   90.00
_cell.angle_gamma   90.00
#
_symmetry.space_group_name_H-M   'P 1'
#
loop_
_entity.id
_entity.type
_entity.pdbx_description
1 polymer ?
#
loop_
_entity_poly.entity_id
_entity_poly.type
_entity_poly.pdbx_seq_one_letter_code
_entity_poly.pdbx_strand_id
1 'polypeptide(L)'
;MEGVLWKWTNYWNGWQQRWFVLDKGILTYYKSQEEVNQGCKGSVKVAACEIVVHQTDPKRLDLVIPSEQHFYLRASTAQERQQWLVALGSSKAAQQKASGGEALPGGIQTCDTFINTLEDCMRIADANFTYELPHQE
;
A
#
# COMPACT_ATOMS: atom_id res chain seq x y z
N MET A 1 10.50 -2.16 -0.86
CA MET A 1 9.51 -3.06 -1.50
C MET A 1 9.27 -2.57 -2.90
N GLU A 2 9.21 -3.44 -3.90
CA GLU A 2 8.99 -3.06 -5.30
C GLU A 2 8.07 -4.06 -5.99
N GLY A 3 7.31 -3.61 -6.97
CA GLY A 3 6.39 -4.46 -7.71
C GLY A 3 5.46 -3.71 -8.66
N VAL A 4 4.76 -4.45 -9.52
CA VAL A 4 3.80 -3.89 -10.47
C VAL A 4 2.45 -3.66 -9.78
N LEU A 5 1.91 -2.45 -9.90
CA LEU A 5 0.52 -2.15 -9.55
C LEU A 5 -0.20 -1.54 -10.74
N TRP A 6 -1.49 -1.84 -10.85
CA TRP A 6 -2.36 -1.24 -11.83
C TRP A 6 -2.82 0.12 -11.32
N LYS A 7 -2.41 1.19 -12.00
CA LYS A 7 -2.82 2.55 -11.69
C LYS A 7 -3.90 3.00 -12.66
N TRP A 8 -4.99 3.55 -12.15
CA TRP A 8 -5.95 4.26 -13.00
C TRP A 8 -5.33 5.55 -13.52
N THR A 9 -5.35 5.74 -14.83
CA THR A 9 -4.74 6.89 -15.49
C THR A 9 -5.78 7.88 -15.98
N ASN A 10 -6.72 7.45 -16.84
CA ASN A 10 -7.81 8.28 -17.31
C ASN A 10 -8.92 7.42 -17.90
N TYR A 11 -10.11 7.97 -18.19
CA TYR A 11 -11.21 7.23 -18.82
C TYR A 11 -10.83 6.59 -20.16
N TRP A 12 -9.92 7.22 -20.92
CA TRP A 12 -9.43 6.69 -22.19
C TRP A 12 -8.40 5.55 -22.05
N ASN A 13 -7.53 5.62 -21.04
CA ASN A 13 -6.41 4.67 -20.88
C ASN A 13 -6.69 3.59 -19.82
N GLY A 14 -7.69 3.80 -18.98
CA GLY A 14 -8.11 2.91 -17.90
C GLY A 14 -7.02 2.58 -16.89
N TRP A 15 -7.00 1.32 -16.48
CA TRP A 15 -6.01 0.72 -15.60
C TRP A 15 -4.74 0.39 -16.39
N GLN A 16 -3.61 0.91 -15.93
CA GLN A 16 -2.31 0.72 -16.57
C GLN A 16 -1.32 0.15 -15.56
N GLN A 17 -0.60 -0.90 -15.92
CA GLN A 17 0.48 -1.42 -15.09
C GLN A 17 1.61 -0.40 -14.99
N ARG A 18 2.05 -0.15 -13.76
CA ARG A 18 3.19 0.73 -13.45
C ARG A 18 4.04 0.05 -12.39
N TRP A 19 5.34 0.22 -12.49
CA TRP A 19 6.28 -0.30 -11.51
C TRP A 19 6.35 0.67 -10.34
N PHE A 20 6.01 0.21 -9.15
CA PHE A 20 6.10 0.98 -7.91
C PHE A 20 7.26 0.48 -7.08
N VAL A 21 7.96 1.41 -6.45
CA VAL A 21 9.09 1.17 -5.56
C VAL A 21 8.87 2.01 -4.31
N LEU A 22 8.72 1.34 -3.18
CA LEU A 22 8.71 1.94 -1.86
C LEU A 22 10.11 1.84 -1.25
N ASP A 23 10.74 3.00 -1.09
CA ASP A 23 12.04 3.16 -0.44
C ASP A 23 11.94 4.19 0.68
N LYS A 24 12.34 3.82 1.90
CA LYS A 24 12.44 4.72 3.08
C LYS A 24 11.21 5.60 3.35
N GLY A 25 10.01 5.11 3.04
CA GLY A 25 8.76 5.87 3.22
C GLY A 25 8.42 6.84 2.07
N ILE A 26 9.09 6.68 0.94
CA ILE A 26 8.79 7.37 -0.31
C ILE A 26 8.39 6.32 -1.34
N LEU A 27 7.15 6.40 -1.80
CA LEU A 27 6.63 5.57 -2.86
C LEU A 27 6.88 6.27 -4.20
N THR A 28 7.78 5.72 -5.00
CA THR A 28 8.12 6.20 -6.33
C THR A 28 7.55 5.25 -7.38
N TYR A 29 7.07 5.78 -8.51
CA TYR A 29 6.59 4.95 -9.60
C TYR A 29 7.23 5.29 -10.95
N TYR A 30 7.30 4.26 -11.78
CA TYR A 30 7.95 4.24 -13.08
C TYR A 30 7.01 3.62 -14.11
N LYS A 31 7.27 3.89 -15.40
CA LYS A 31 6.51 3.26 -16.49
C LYS A 31 6.73 1.75 -16.49
N SER A 32 7.99 1.33 -16.41
CA SER A 32 8.44 -0.06 -16.46
C SER A 32 9.69 -0.23 -15.59
N GLN A 33 10.01 -1.47 -15.21
CA GLN A 33 11.20 -1.79 -14.40
C GLN A 33 12.50 -1.36 -15.11
N GLU A 34 12.59 -1.49 -16.43
CA GLU A 34 13.75 -1.04 -17.21
C GLU A 34 13.86 0.49 -17.33
N GLU A 35 12.75 1.22 -17.20
CA GLU A 35 12.73 2.69 -17.25
C GLU A 35 13.10 3.35 -15.91
N VAL A 36 13.49 2.58 -14.88
CA VAL A 36 13.95 3.13 -13.59
C VAL A 36 15.15 4.08 -13.76
N ASN A 37 16.01 3.82 -14.76
CA ASN A 37 17.13 4.68 -15.13
C ASN A 37 16.74 5.88 -16.02
N GLN A 38 15.54 5.91 -16.62
CA GLN A 38 15.09 6.98 -17.51
C GLN A 38 14.41 8.15 -16.77
N GLY A 39 14.23 8.03 -15.45
CA GLY A 39 13.67 9.07 -14.60
C GLY A 39 12.33 8.66 -13.97
N CYS A 40 12.16 9.04 -12.70
CA CYS A 40 10.93 8.78 -11.96
C CYS A 40 9.76 9.56 -12.56
N LYS A 41 8.58 8.93 -12.69
CA LYS A 41 7.36 9.61 -13.17
C LYS A 41 6.67 10.39 -12.06
N GLY A 42 6.90 9.98 -10.82
CA GLY A 42 6.44 10.66 -9.62
C GLY A 42 6.90 9.92 -8.39
N SER A 43 7.04 10.64 -7.30
CA SER A 43 7.32 10.12 -5.97
C SER A 43 6.40 10.78 -4.96
N VAL A 44 5.89 10.01 -4.01
CA VAL A 44 5.00 10.50 -2.96
C VAL A 44 5.46 10.00 -1.61
N LYS A 45 5.37 10.85 -0.59
CA LYS A 45 5.73 10.48 0.77
C LYS A 45 4.57 9.73 1.42
N VAL A 46 4.82 8.49 1.84
CA VAL A 46 3.78 7.68 2.46
C VAL A 46 3.39 8.17 3.86
N ALA A 47 4.27 8.95 4.49
CA ALA A 47 3.97 9.65 5.74
C ALA A 47 2.77 10.61 5.60
N ALA A 48 2.71 11.31 4.46
CA ALA A 48 1.66 12.27 4.17
C ALA A 48 0.45 11.63 3.47
N CYS A 49 0.58 10.44 2.87
CA CYS A 49 -0.53 9.78 2.20
C CYS A 49 -1.44 8.99 3.17
N GLU A 50 -2.70 8.94 2.83
CA GLU A 50 -3.71 8.08 3.43
C GLU A 50 -3.95 6.85 2.55
N ILE A 51 -3.96 5.68 3.18
CA ILE A 51 -4.09 4.39 2.50
C ILE A 51 -5.52 3.93 2.71
N VAL A 52 -6.33 3.96 1.66
CA VAL A 52 -7.73 3.55 1.67
C VAL A 52 -7.83 2.15 1.08
N VAL A 53 -8.44 1.24 1.84
CA VAL A 53 -8.59 -0.14 1.45
C VAL A 53 -10.05 -0.51 1.25
N HIS A 54 -10.35 -1.20 0.16
CA HIS A 54 -11.70 -1.72 -0.05
C HIS A 54 -11.87 -3.04 0.70
N GLN A 55 -12.87 -3.13 1.59
CA GLN A 55 -13.16 -4.39 2.30
C GLN A 55 -13.79 -5.45 1.37
N THR A 56 -14.47 -5.00 0.32
CA THR A 56 -15.20 -5.87 -0.63
C THR A 56 -14.32 -6.43 -1.75
N ASP A 57 -13.32 -5.67 -2.21
CA ASP A 57 -12.41 -6.13 -3.27
C ASP A 57 -10.99 -6.25 -2.70
N PRO A 58 -10.49 -7.48 -2.49
CA PRO A 58 -9.21 -7.72 -1.85
C PRO A 58 -8.01 -7.40 -2.76
N LYS A 59 -8.22 -6.89 -3.97
CA LYS A 59 -7.16 -6.44 -4.89
C LYS A 59 -7.13 -4.93 -5.04
N ARG A 60 -8.16 -4.21 -4.60
CA ARG A 60 -8.27 -2.76 -4.77
C ARG A 60 -7.67 -2.01 -3.57
N LEU A 61 -6.83 -1.03 -3.86
CA LEU A 61 -6.22 -0.16 -2.85
C LEU A 61 -6.06 1.25 -3.40
N ASP A 62 -6.46 2.25 -2.64
CA ASP A 62 -6.43 3.63 -3.09
C ASP A 62 -5.47 4.42 -2.18
N LEU A 63 -4.59 5.23 -2.77
CA LEU A 63 -3.68 6.11 -2.03
C LEU A 63 -4.12 7.55 -2.23
N VAL A 64 -4.52 8.19 -1.14
CA VAL A 64 -5.01 9.57 -1.14
C VAL A 64 -3.93 10.44 -0.51
N ILE A 65 -3.32 11.34 -1.28
CA ILE A 65 -2.40 12.35 -0.73
C ILE A 65 -3.22 13.62 -0.50
N PRO A 66 -3.55 13.97 0.76
CA PRO A 66 -4.27 15.20 1.06
C PRO A 66 -3.47 16.39 0.54
N SER A 67 -4.14 17.27 -0.21
CA SER A 67 -3.58 18.47 -0.87
C SER A 67 -2.78 18.24 -2.15
N GLU A 68 -2.62 17.01 -2.64
CA GLU A 68 -1.75 16.73 -3.80
C GLU A 68 -2.43 15.89 -4.87
N GLN A 69 -2.65 14.60 -4.62
CA GLN A 69 -3.14 13.68 -5.65
C GLN A 69 -3.84 12.44 -5.07
N HIS A 70 -4.76 11.85 -5.84
CA HIS A 70 -5.36 10.56 -5.54
C HIS A 70 -4.88 9.52 -6.57
N PHE A 71 -4.32 8.42 -6.08
CA PHE A 71 -3.98 7.25 -6.87
C PHE A 71 -4.93 6.10 -6.60
N TYR A 72 -5.73 5.77 -7.61
CA TYR A 72 -6.47 4.52 -7.61
C TYR A 72 -5.54 3.41 -8.07
N LEU A 73 -5.26 2.47 -7.18
CA LEU A 73 -4.35 1.36 -7.42
C LEU A 73 -5.09 0.02 -7.30
N ARG A 74 -4.57 -0.97 -8.01
CA ARG A 74 -5.04 -2.33 -7.93
C ARG A 74 -3.86 -3.28 -8.00
N ALA A 75 -3.79 -4.19 -7.05
CA ALA A 75 -2.81 -5.26 -7.04
C ALA A 75 -3.22 -6.39 -7.98
N SER A 76 -2.24 -7.18 -8.41
CA SER A 76 -2.48 -8.37 -9.22
C SER A 76 -3.18 -9.45 -8.40
N THR A 77 -2.75 -9.62 -7.15
CA THR A 77 -3.26 -10.61 -6.20
C THR A 77 -3.59 -9.97 -4.84
N ALA A 78 -4.43 -10.64 -4.05
CA ALA A 78 -4.74 -10.21 -2.69
C ALA A 78 -3.50 -10.24 -1.78
N GLN A 79 -2.60 -11.18 -2.03
CA GLN A 79 -1.32 -11.28 -1.31
C GLN A 79 -0.43 -10.06 -1.60
N GLU A 80 -0.25 -9.70 -2.87
CA GLU A 80 0.53 -8.50 -3.24
C GLU A 80 -0.06 -7.24 -2.60
N ARG A 81 -1.39 -7.07 -2.66
CA ARG A 81 -2.06 -5.96 -1.97
C ARG A 81 -1.67 -5.93 -0.50
N GLN A 82 -1.77 -7.07 0.19
CA GLN A 82 -1.47 -7.14 1.62
C GLN A 82 -0.01 -6.76 1.90
N GLN A 83 0.94 -7.25 1.09
CA GLN A 83 2.34 -6.87 1.22
C GLN A 83 2.53 -5.35 1.05
N TRP A 84 1.84 -4.74 0.08
CA TRP A 84 1.88 -3.29 -0.12
C TRP A 84 1.31 -2.54 1.09
N LEU A 85 0.18 -2.98 1.64
CA LEU A 85 -0.40 -2.36 2.84
C LEU A 85 0.56 -2.43 4.03
N VAL A 86 1.15 -3.58 4.28
CA VAL A 86 2.12 -3.78 5.37
C VAL A 86 3.34 -2.88 5.16
N ALA A 87 3.88 -2.82 3.95
CA ALA A 87 5.07 -2.04 3.65
C ALA A 87 4.82 -0.52 3.74
N LEU A 88 3.71 -0.05 3.17
CA LEU A 88 3.29 1.36 3.23
C LEU A 88 2.99 1.76 4.68
N GLY A 89 2.25 0.93 5.40
CA GLY A 89 1.92 1.09 6.81
C GLY A 89 3.15 1.17 7.72
N SER A 90 4.03 0.18 7.60
CA SER A 90 5.30 0.13 8.35
C SER A 90 6.17 1.35 8.06
N SER A 91 6.24 1.75 6.79
CA SER A 91 7.03 2.94 6.41
C SER A 91 6.42 4.22 6.97
N LYS A 92 5.09 4.37 6.94
CA LYS A 92 4.38 5.52 7.52
C LYS A 92 4.64 5.63 9.03
N ALA A 93 4.55 4.50 9.76
CA ALA A 93 4.86 4.43 11.19
C ALA A 93 6.34 4.74 11.50
N ALA A 94 7.26 4.28 10.67
CA ALA A 94 8.69 4.55 10.84
C ALA A 94 9.02 6.05 10.65
N GLN A 95 8.37 6.73 9.71
CA GLN A 95 8.59 8.16 9.46
C GLN A 95 8.05 9.06 10.59
N GLN A 96 6.93 8.67 11.22
CA GLN A 96 6.43 9.39 12.41
C GLN A 96 7.40 9.40 13.58
N LYS A 97 8.27 8.38 13.70
CA LYS A 97 9.28 8.31 14.77
C LYS A 97 10.53 9.15 14.50
N ALA A 98 10.82 9.46 13.22
CA ALA A 98 12.00 10.21 12.83
C ALA A 98 11.78 11.74 12.87
N SER A 99 10.54 12.20 12.65
CA SER A 99 10.15 13.60 12.82
C SER A 99 9.79 13.89 14.28
N GLY A 100 10.79 13.95 15.15
CA GLY A 100 10.62 14.54 16.49
C GLY A 100 10.27 16.03 16.37
N GLY A 101 8.99 16.37 16.56
CA GLY A 101 8.49 17.74 16.62
C GLY A 101 6.99 17.75 16.95
N GLU A 102 6.70 17.93 18.24
CA GLU A 102 5.38 18.24 18.84
C GLU A 102 4.19 17.32 18.51
N ALA A 103 3.89 16.44 19.47
CA ALA A 103 2.58 15.85 19.64
C ALA A 103 1.54 16.96 19.89
N LEU A 104 0.75 17.28 18.88
CA LEU A 104 -0.46 18.08 19.03
C LEU A 104 -1.56 17.19 19.66
N PRO A 105 -2.28 17.63 20.71
CA PRO A 105 -3.35 16.87 21.32
C PRO A 105 -4.60 16.95 20.45
N GLY A 106 -4.67 16.10 19.44
CA GLY A 106 -5.82 16.03 18.52
C GLY A 106 -5.77 14.77 17.65
N GLY A 107 -5.29 13.67 18.25
CA GLY A 107 -4.99 12.40 17.61
C GLY A 107 -5.96 12.03 16.50
N ILE A 108 -5.47 12.13 15.26
CA ILE A 108 -6.13 11.55 14.11
C ILE A 108 -6.18 10.04 14.36
N GLN A 109 -7.40 9.54 14.56
CA GLN A 109 -7.82 8.17 14.91
C GLN A 109 -7.40 7.09 13.88
N THR A 110 -6.47 7.40 12.97
CA THR A 110 -6.06 6.52 11.86
C THR A 110 -5.04 5.46 12.26
N CYS A 111 -4.41 5.57 13.43
CA CYS A 111 -3.39 4.63 13.89
C CYS A 111 -4.01 3.31 14.36
N ASP A 112 -5.06 3.39 15.18
CA ASP A 112 -5.62 2.21 15.85
C ASP A 112 -6.43 1.33 14.89
N THR A 113 -7.24 1.91 13.98
CA THR A 113 -7.99 1.11 13.00
C THR A 113 -7.05 0.42 12.01
N PHE A 114 -5.96 1.07 11.61
CA PHE A 114 -5.01 0.51 10.67
C PHE A 114 -4.15 -0.60 11.30
N ILE A 115 -3.73 -0.44 12.56
CA ILE A 115 -3.05 -1.50 13.32
C ILE A 115 -3.99 -2.66 13.62
N ASN A 116 -5.22 -2.42 14.09
CA ASN A 116 -6.19 -3.50 14.31
C ASN A 116 -6.52 -4.25 13.01
N THR A 117 -6.67 -3.55 11.88
CA THR A 117 -6.90 -4.21 10.58
C THR A 117 -5.68 -5.00 10.12
N LEU A 118 -4.46 -4.51 10.37
CA LEU A 118 -3.24 -5.26 10.06
C LEU A 118 -3.06 -6.48 10.97
N GLU A 119 -3.35 -6.37 12.26
CA GLU A 119 -3.31 -7.50 13.21
C GLU A 119 -4.39 -8.54 12.90
N ASP A 120 -5.61 -8.13 12.57
CA ASP A 120 -6.66 -9.04 12.10
C ASP A 120 -6.33 -9.65 10.74
N CYS A 121 -5.77 -8.90 9.79
CA CYS A 121 -5.33 -9.45 8.51
C CYS A 121 -4.13 -10.40 8.65
N MET A 122 -3.21 -10.13 9.58
CA MET A 122 -2.11 -11.05 9.90
C MET A 122 -2.63 -12.31 10.60
N ARG A 123 -3.61 -12.20 11.52
CA ARG A 123 -4.29 -13.36 12.11
C ARG A 123 -5.02 -14.21 11.05
N ILE A 124 -5.69 -13.57 10.08
CA ILE A 124 -6.38 -14.29 8.99
C ILE A 124 -5.36 -14.99 8.07
N ALA A 125 -4.21 -14.37 7.80
CA ALA A 125 -3.15 -15.00 6.99
C ALA A 125 -2.49 -16.18 7.71
N ASP A 126 -2.35 -16.12 9.05
CA ASP A 126 -1.81 -17.21 9.87
C ASP A 126 -2.81 -18.38 9.99
N ALA A 127 -4.11 -18.07 10.10
CA ALA A 127 -5.19 -19.06 10.17
C ALA A 127 -5.44 -19.81 8.84
N ASN A 128 -4.87 -19.38 7.72
CA ASN A 128 -4.99 -20.08 6.44
C ASN A 128 -3.81 -21.04 6.15
N PHE A 129 -2.94 -21.32 7.13
CA PHE A 129 -1.86 -22.32 6.99
C PHE A 129 -2.21 -23.70 7.58
N THR A 130 -3.43 -23.92 8.07
CA THR A 130 -3.89 -25.23 8.56
C THR A 130 -5.35 -25.49 8.20
N TYR A 131 -5.59 -26.07 7.02
CA TYR A 131 -6.72 -26.94 6.62
C TYR A 131 -6.64 -27.07 5.07
N GLU A 132 -6.53 -28.21 4.38
CA GLU A 132 -6.59 -29.63 4.71
C GLU A 132 -5.62 -30.40 3.79
N LEU A 133 -4.88 -31.36 4.36
CA LEU A 133 -4.30 -32.46 3.59
C LEU A 133 -5.43 -33.43 3.22
N PRO A 134 -5.65 -33.79 1.95
CA PRO A 134 -6.62 -34.82 1.61
C PRO A 134 -6.17 -36.14 2.21
N HIS A 135 -6.96 -36.66 3.16
CA HIS A 135 -6.84 -38.04 3.63
C HIS A 135 -7.16 -38.98 2.47
N GLN A 136 -6.19 -39.85 2.19
CA GLN A 136 -6.27 -40.94 1.24
C GLN A 136 -6.89 -42.14 1.96
N GLU A 137 -7.98 -42.69 1.42
CA GLU A 137 -8.46 -44.05 1.68
C GLU A 137 -8.61 -44.80 0.35
#